data_AF-A0A644V3N3-F1
#
_entry.id   AF-A0A644V3N3-F1
#
_cell.length_a   1.000
_cell.length_b   1.000
_cell.length_c   1.000
_cell.angle_alpha   90.00
_cell.angle_beta   90.00
_cell.angle_gamma   90.00
#
_symmetry.space_group_name_H-M   'P 1'
#
loop_
_entity.id
_entity.type
_entity.pdbx_description
1 polymer ?
#
loop_
_entity_poly.entity_id
_entity_poly.type
_entity_poly.pdbx_seq_one_letter_code
_entity_poly.pdbx_strand_id
1 'polypeptide(L)'
;MDYIYKRWSALIDITTVCPHSCVYCTRYERHLRPDQRRHMPLEQIEAAILAYKDWPTEVSIIGGEPLLHPQFDEINALLRKHLPQEKLNIFTSGLPSTPKTVSTTPLDPNSLYNWKPEYPWTQWPETNSDMTRTYRTIRFNPHNEEQMTSCSHHPLTIAVEEAVPDKALMWKLINNCWLQRCWSPTVNIHGAYFCEVGAALDMLLFDGANAWPVEAGWWKRKPHEFQEQVSQLCPRCGMCLPGERQLLGHRGELFSPGLLGDFRKRKLIRLNDQVSVVDQQYDVDTIERYAKTWYPGNYREDIVEDEDLPSFFKGFNVPLRLKDNDESLFCVDTDAEYAEALKRVVTLPIVEGPHLAPKRRYFLYQGLPFDALYDQYPFVLPEHRHERHLYYRGLMLYLRCLLDDEAFAQLPGEDCSFEELAALPDKIHTLFNTVLLGEVEKRAKALAGREVYFWGCGAAWRQYRQFFSNVNARCFLVDVGSAPAKVDGLEIRNPEHMAEEFAKDGNLPIVVFARRLHMPGIEQALIRYGLKQREIIWAPLEA
;
A
#
# COMPACT_ATOMS: atom_id res chain seq x y z
N MET A 1 -0.88 1.69 -3.10
CA MET A 1 0.55 2.05 -2.97
C MET A 1 0.78 2.84 -1.70
N ASP A 2 1.99 2.75 -1.13
CA ASP A 2 2.38 3.48 0.09
C ASP A 2 3.40 4.60 -0.20
N TYR A 3 3.67 5.47 0.77
CA TYR A 3 4.59 6.61 0.66
C TYR A 3 6.02 6.19 0.28
N ILE A 4 6.68 6.98 -0.57
CA ILE A 4 8.04 6.70 -1.06
C ILE A 4 9.04 6.62 0.10
N TYR A 5 8.98 7.54 1.07
CA TYR A 5 9.92 7.61 2.19
C TYR A 5 9.90 6.40 3.14
N LYS A 6 8.92 5.50 2.99
CA LYS A 6 8.83 4.28 3.82
C LYS A 6 9.69 3.14 3.30
N ARG A 7 10.44 3.32 2.21
CA ARG A 7 11.37 2.31 1.72
C ARG A 7 12.63 2.27 2.55
N TRP A 8 13.20 1.06 2.65
CA TRP A 8 14.36 0.82 3.49
C TRP A 8 15.62 1.51 2.95
N SER A 9 15.67 1.80 1.64
CA SER A 9 16.73 2.61 1.04
C SER A 9 16.23 3.53 -0.07
N ALA A 10 16.95 4.62 -0.31
CA ALA A 10 16.89 5.45 -1.50
C ALA A 10 18.12 5.19 -2.38
N LEU A 11 17.92 4.99 -3.68
CA LEU A 11 18.99 4.58 -4.59
C LEU A 11 19.51 5.75 -5.43
N ILE A 12 20.81 5.72 -5.72
CA ILE A 12 21.45 6.55 -6.75
C ILE A 12 22.08 5.61 -7.77
N ASP A 13 21.51 5.58 -8.97
CA ASP A 13 21.90 4.76 -10.11
C ASP A 13 23.00 5.50 -10.90
N ILE A 14 24.26 5.28 -10.50
CA ILE A 14 25.39 6.10 -10.96
C ILE A 14 25.91 5.70 -12.34
N THR A 15 25.52 4.53 -12.86
CA THR A 15 26.07 3.99 -14.11
C THR A 15 25.15 2.93 -14.68
N THR A 16 25.01 2.89 -16.01
CA THR A 16 24.36 1.78 -16.72
C THR A 16 25.39 0.91 -17.44
N VAL A 17 26.66 0.96 -17.00
CA VAL A 17 27.71 0.09 -17.53
C VAL A 17 27.82 -1.11 -16.60
N CYS A 18 27.56 -2.30 -17.14
CA CYS A 18 27.66 -3.57 -16.42
C CYS A 18 28.41 -4.61 -17.27
N PRO A 19 29.31 -5.42 -16.67
CA PRO A 19 29.95 -6.54 -17.37
C PRO A 19 29.01 -7.75 -17.48
N HIS A 20 27.93 -7.78 -16.70
CA HIS A 20 26.97 -8.88 -16.66
C HIS A 20 25.81 -8.68 -17.63
N SER A 21 25.07 -9.75 -17.89
CA SER A 21 23.88 -9.76 -18.75
C SER A 21 22.77 -10.64 -18.16
N CYS A 22 22.54 -10.48 -16.86
CA CYS A 22 21.59 -11.26 -16.08
C CYS A 22 20.19 -11.24 -16.71
N VAL A 23 19.54 -12.40 -16.77
CA VAL A 23 18.10 -12.46 -17.08
C VAL A 23 17.34 -11.76 -15.97
N TYR A 24 16.32 -11.00 -16.35
CA TYR A 24 15.48 -10.21 -15.45
C TYR A 24 16.22 -9.23 -14.55
N CYS A 25 17.31 -8.65 -15.04
CA CYS A 25 17.97 -7.53 -14.38
C CYS A 25 16.95 -6.39 -14.15
N THR A 26 16.79 -5.93 -12.90
CA THR A 26 15.83 -4.86 -12.56
C THR A 26 16.19 -3.50 -13.17
N ARG A 27 17.44 -3.34 -13.61
CA ARG A 27 17.96 -2.19 -14.38
C ARG A 27 17.84 -2.37 -15.90
N TYR A 28 17.42 -3.55 -16.37
CA TYR A 28 17.38 -3.94 -17.79
C TYR A 28 18.71 -3.75 -18.58
N GLU A 29 19.87 -3.75 -17.91
CA GLU A 29 21.18 -3.54 -18.54
C GLU A 29 21.48 -4.51 -19.69
N ARG A 30 20.90 -5.71 -19.61
CA ARG A 30 20.98 -6.73 -20.65
C ARG A 30 20.51 -6.22 -22.02
N HIS A 31 19.53 -5.32 -22.05
CA HIS A 31 18.89 -4.84 -23.29
C HIS A 31 19.39 -3.48 -23.76
N LEU A 32 20.19 -2.79 -22.96
CA LEU A 32 20.77 -1.51 -23.35
C LEU A 32 21.79 -1.70 -24.47
N ARG A 33 21.61 -0.92 -25.53
CA ARG A 33 22.60 -0.83 -26.60
C ARG A 33 23.87 -0.14 -26.08
N PRO A 34 25.04 -0.37 -26.71
CA PRO A 34 26.29 0.30 -26.32
C PRO A 34 26.18 1.84 -26.28
N ASP A 35 25.43 2.46 -27.20
CA ASP A 35 25.22 3.92 -27.25
C ASP A 35 24.28 4.47 -26.16
N GLN A 36 23.54 3.59 -25.48
CA GLN A 36 22.69 3.96 -24.34
C GLN A 36 23.40 3.79 -23.01
N ARG A 37 24.59 3.17 -22.98
CA ARG A 37 25.34 2.97 -21.74
C ARG A 37 26.04 4.26 -21.33
N ARG A 38 25.79 4.71 -20.09
CA ARG A 38 26.25 6.01 -19.61
C ARG A 38 26.71 5.95 -18.15
N HIS A 39 27.56 6.90 -17.80
CA HIS A 39 27.94 7.21 -16.43
C HIS A 39 27.24 8.51 -16.03
N MET A 40 26.65 8.56 -14.83
CA MET A 40 26.02 9.76 -14.31
C MET A 40 27.10 10.82 -13.98
N PRO A 41 26.97 12.07 -14.44
CA PRO A 41 27.95 13.11 -14.11
C PRO A 41 28.04 13.39 -12.60
N LEU A 42 29.23 13.71 -12.09
CA LEU A 42 29.45 14.01 -10.67
C LEU A 42 28.50 15.09 -10.11
N GLU A 43 28.18 16.12 -10.91
CA GLU A 43 27.25 17.18 -10.51
C GLU A 43 25.85 16.63 -10.22
N GLN A 44 25.35 15.73 -11.07
CA GLN A 44 24.05 15.09 -10.84
C GLN A 44 24.09 14.12 -9.65
N ILE A 45 25.21 13.42 -9.46
CA ILE A 45 25.42 12.56 -8.29
C ILE A 45 25.39 13.41 -7.01
N GLU A 46 26.10 14.54 -6.97
CA GLU A 46 26.07 15.46 -5.82
C GLU A 46 24.64 16.00 -5.58
N ALA A 47 23.91 16.36 -6.63
CA ALA A 47 22.51 16.78 -6.51
C ALA A 47 21.62 15.68 -5.93
N ALA A 48 21.79 14.42 -6.36
CA ALA A 48 21.06 13.27 -5.82
C ALA A 48 21.39 13.02 -4.34
N ILE A 49 22.68 13.09 -3.96
CA ILE A 49 23.14 12.98 -2.58
C ILE A 49 22.47 14.05 -1.70
N LEU A 50 22.46 15.30 -2.17
CA LEU A 50 21.84 16.43 -1.46
C LEU A 50 20.32 16.28 -1.33
N ALA A 51 19.64 15.78 -2.38
CA ALA A 51 18.20 15.54 -2.35
C ALA A 51 17.79 14.48 -1.30
N TYR A 52 18.67 13.53 -1.00
CA TYR A 52 18.46 12.49 0.00
C TYR A 52 19.05 12.77 1.39
N LYS A 53 19.55 13.99 1.64
CA LYS A 53 20.14 14.36 2.94
C LYS A 53 19.25 14.01 4.14
N ASP A 54 17.96 14.31 4.00
CA ASP A 54 16.93 14.06 5.03
C ASP A 54 16.20 12.72 4.85
N TRP A 55 16.67 11.84 3.97
CA TRP A 55 16.10 10.50 3.83
C TRP A 55 16.21 9.75 5.16
N PRO A 56 15.14 9.10 5.63
CA PRO A 56 15.06 8.60 7.01
C PRO A 56 15.97 7.40 7.29
N THR A 57 16.24 6.59 6.27
CA THR A 57 16.94 5.30 6.41
C THR A 57 18.27 5.34 5.64
N GLU A 58 18.48 4.42 4.70
CA GLU A 58 19.75 4.23 4.02
C GLU A 58 19.77 4.84 2.62
N VAL A 59 20.90 5.40 2.21
CA VAL A 59 21.15 5.84 0.83
C VAL A 59 22.16 4.87 0.21
N SER A 60 21.77 4.24 -0.90
CA SER A 60 22.59 3.21 -1.54
C SER A 60 23.04 3.62 -2.93
N ILE A 61 24.32 3.40 -3.23
CA ILE A 61 24.88 3.47 -4.57
C ILE A 61 24.60 2.16 -5.30
N ILE A 62 24.03 2.28 -6.50
CA ILE A 62 23.71 1.16 -7.39
C ILE A 62 23.99 1.57 -8.85
N GLY A 63 23.76 0.64 -9.78
CA GLY A 63 23.72 0.85 -11.21
C GLY A 63 23.85 -0.49 -11.92
N GLY A 64 24.47 -0.49 -13.09
CA GLY A 64 25.01 -1.67 -13.72
C GLY A 64 26.08 -2.32 -12.84
N GLU A 65 27.31 -1.83 -12.91
CA GLU A 65 28.35 -2.12 -11.92
C GLU A 65 28.95 -0.78 -11.44
N PRO A 66 28.59 -0.31 -10.24
CA PRO A 66 29.06 0.97 -9.69
C PRO A 66 30.58 1.15 -9.70
N LEU A 67 31.34 0.07 -9.48
CA LEU A 67 32.80 0.12 -9.45
C LEU A 67 33.42 0.39 -10.84
N LEU A 68 32.62 0.37 -11.91
CA LEU A 68 33.04 0.77 -13.24
C LEU A 68 32.90 2.27 -13.52
N HIS A 69 32.37 3.04 -12.58
CA HIS A 69 32.31 4.48 -12.75
C HIS A 69 33.73 5.07 -12.80
N PRO A 70 34.10 5.85 -13.83
CA PRO A 70 35.48 6.35 -13.98
C PRO A 70 35.88 7.35 -12.88
N GLN A 71 34.89 7.94 -12.21
CA GLN A 71 35.07 8.91 -11.12
C GLN A 71 34.60 8.35 -9.77
N PHE A 72 34.78 7.04 -9.54
CA PHE A 72 34.26 6.37 -8.34
C PHE A 72 34.85 6.93 -7.03
N ASP A 73 36.12 7.32 -7.03
CA ASP A 73 36.76 7.92 -5.86
C ASP A 73 36.20 9.29 -5.50
N GLU A 74 35.92 10.11 -6.51
CA GLU A 74 35.28 11.40 -6.35
C GLU A 74 33.85 11.23 -5.82
N ILE A 75 33.12 10.21 -6.28
CA ILE A 75 31.81 9.86 -5.74
C ILE A 75 31.92 9.50 -4.25
N ASN A 76 32.87 8.64 -3.86
CA ASN A 76 33.08 8.30 -2.46
C ASN A 76 33.43 9.53 -1.62
N ALA A 77 34.23 10.46 -2.16
CA ALA A 77 34.54 11.72 -1.49
C ALA A 77 33.29 12.60 -1.29
N LEU A 78 32.41 12.70 -2.29
CA LEU A 78 31.14 13.43 -2.18
C LEU A 78 30.21 12.80 -1.15
N LEU A 79 30.10 11.47 -1.13
CA LEU A 79 29.27 10.76 -0.15
C LEU A 79 29.72 11.05 1.28
N ARG A 80 31.02 10.89 1.57
CA ARG A 80 31.61 11.18 2.89
C ARG A 80 31.46 12.64 3.30
N LYS A 81 31.46 13.56 2.35
CA LYS A 81 31.29 15.00 2.59
C LYS A 81 29.88 15.34 3.08
N HIS A 82 28.86 14.65 2.56
CA HIS A 82 27.46 15.09 2.71
C HIS A 82 26.59 14.16 3.55
N LEU A 83 26.95 12.88 3.65
CA LEU A 83 26.16 11.88 4.36
C LEU A 83 27.01 11.14 5.40
N PRO A 84 26.43 10.81 6.57
CA PRO A 84 27.10 10.01 7.57
C PRO A 84 27.26 8.56 7.06
N GLN A 85 28.39 7.92 7.39
CA GLN A 85 28.71 6.56 6.95
C GLN A 85 27.60 5.57 7.29
N GLU A 86 26.93 5.75 8.43
CA GLU A 86 25.89 4.85 8.94
C GLU A 86 24.66 4.74 8.04
N LYS A 87 24.47 5.70 7.13
CA LYS A 87 23.40 5.69 6.12
C LYS A 87 23.83 5.08 4.78
N LEU A 88 25.13 4.88 4.55
CA LEU A 88 25.66 4.63 3.21
C LEU A 88 25.82 3.14 2.92
N ASN A 89 25.24 2.68 1.81
CA ASN A 89 25.52 1.35 1.26
C ASN A 89 25.94 1.39 -0.20
N ILE A 90 26.48 0.29 -0.67
CA ILE A 90 26.72 0.03 -2.09
C ILE A 90 26.28 -1.37 -2.46
N PHE A 91 25.64 -1.51 -3.62
CA PHE A 91 25.39 -2.79 -4.27
C PHE A 91 26.42 -3.00 -5.37
N THR A 92 27.16 -4.11 -5.33
CA THR A 92 28.21 -4.39 -6.33
C THR A 92 28.36 -5.88 -6.57
N SER A 93 28.77 -6.24 -7.79
CA SER A 93 29.20 -7.59 -8.11
C SER A 93 30.67 -7.86 -7.81
N GLY A 94 31.43 -6.82 -7.43
CA GLY A 94 32.83 -6.94 -7.04
C GLY A 94 33.85 -6.79 -8.14
N LEU A 95 33.45 -6.32 -9.34
CA LEU A 95 34.23 -6.36 -10.58
C LEU A 95 34.43 -7.81 -11.08
N PRO A 96 34.71 -8.04 -12.38
CA PRO A 96 34.70 -9.40 -12.90
C PRO A 96 35.70 -10.30 -12.17
N SER A 97 35.22 -11.49 -11.81
CA SER A 97 36.01 -12.64 -11.38
C SER A 97 37.09 -12.95 -12.43
N THR A 98 38.29 -12.41 -12.22
CA THR A 98 39.54 -12.69 -12.95
C THR A 98 39.53 -12.52 -14.49
N PRO A 99 40.67 -12.13 -15.10
CA PRO A 99 40.75 -11.92 -16.54
C PRO A 99 40.64 -13.28 -17.26
N LYS A 100 39.54 -13.52 -17.98
CA LYS A 100 39.51 -14.58 -18.99
C LYS A 100 40.46 -14.18 -20.12
N THR A 101 41.65 -14.79 -20.09
CA THR A 101 42.63 -14.97 -21.17
C THR A 101 42.54 -14.05 -22.41
N VAL A 102 43.63 -13.33 -22.64
CA VAL A 102 43.91 -12.55 -23.86
C VAL A 102 43.74 -13.44 -25.11
N SER A 103 42.68 -13.19 -25.89
CA SER A 103 42.64 -13.64 -27.29
C SER A 103 43.65 -12.81 -28.10
N THR A 104 44.57 -13.50 -28.78
CA THR A 104 45.61 -12.92 -29.66
C THR A 104 45.14 -12.76 -31.11
N THR A 105 43.83 -12.80 -31.38
CA THR A 105 43.30 -12.63 -32.73
C THR A 105 43.22 -11.13 -33.08
N PRO A 106 43.76 -10.68 -34.23
CA PRO A 106 43.66 -9.30 -34.66
C PRO A 106 42.19 -8.85 -34.80
N LEU A 107 41.92 -7.65 -34.30
CA LEU A 107 40.59 -7.08 -34.05
C LEU A 107 39.88 -6.66 -35.34
N ASP A 108 38.60 -7.01 -35.47
CA ASP A 108 37.66 -6.42 -36.42
C ASP A 108 37.27 -4.99 -35.95
N PRO A 109 37.48 -3.94 -36.76
CA PRO A 109 37.16 -2.56 -36.41
C PRO A 109 35.66 -2.29 -36.16
N ASN A 110 34.75 -3.19 -36.55
CA ASN A 110 33.30 -2.98 -36.45
C ASN A 110 32.64 -3.63 -35.21
N SER A 111 33.42 -4.25 -34.33
CA SER A 111 32.89 -4.88 -33.13
C SER A 111 32.91 -3.91 -31.94
N LEU A 112 31.73 -3.39 -31.56
CA LEU A 112 31.48 -2.65 -30.31
C LEU A 112 31.77 -3.46 -29.03
N TYR A 113 32.26 -4.71 -29.14
CA TYR A 113 32.71 -5.53 -28.01
C TYR A 113 34.15 -5.25 -27.54
N ASN A 114 34.85 -4.27 -28.12
CA ASN A 114 36.23 -3.94 -27.77
C ASN A 114 36.40 -2.76 -26.79
N TRP A 115 35.46 -2.57 -25.86
CA TRP A 115 35.75 -1.75 -24.68
C TRP A 115 36.65 -2.57 -23.73
N LYS A 116 37.96 -2.28 -23.75
CA LYS A 116 38.89 -2.70 -22.70
C LYS A 116 39.20 -1.49 -21.83
N PRO A 117 38.56 -1.33 -20.66
CA PRO A 117 39.17 -0.55 -19.60
C PRO A 117 40.30 -1.39 -19.04
N GLU A 118 41.51 -0.85 -19.02
CA GLU A 118 42.42 -1.16 -17.94
C GLU A 118 41.68 -0.74 -16.65
N TYR A 119 41.10 -1.71 -15.95
CA TYR A 119 40.30 -1.42 -14.75
C TYR A 119 41.25 -0.91 -13.66
N PRO A 120 41.04 0.30 -13.10
CA PRO A 120 41.93 0.84 -12.06
C PRO A 120 41.84 0.07 -10.74
N TRP A 121 40.83 -0.79 -10.59
CA TRP A 121 40.50 -1.48 -9.35
C TRP A 121 40.88 -2.97 -9.43
N THR A 122 41.99 -3.33 -8.78
CA THR A 122 42.48 -4.72 -8.65
C THR A 122 42.28 -5.30 -7.24
N GLN A 123 41.65 -4.55 -6.33
CA GLN A 123 41.44 -4.94 -4.93
C GLN A 123 39.97 -5.28 -4.67
N TRP A 124 39.76 -6.36 -3.91
CA TRP A 124 38.43 -6.79 -3.48
C TRP A 124 37.75 -5.69 -2.64
N PRO A 125 36.43 -5.49 -2.78
CA PRO A 125 35.70 -4.45 -2.04
C PRO A 125 35.92 -4.47 -0.51
N GLU A 126 36.11 -5.67 0.06
CA GLU A 126 36.32 -5.88 1.49
C GLU A 126 37.71 -5.44 1.99
N THR A 127 38.69 -5.38 1.09
CA THR A 127 40.06 -4.94 1.42
C THR A 127 40.37 -3.54 0.89
N ASN A 128 39.43 -2.93 0.16
CA ASN A 128 39.55 -1.55 -0.30
C ASN A 128 39.27 -0.58 0.87
N SER A 129 40.32 0.10 1.32
CA SER A 129 40.26 1.04 2.45
C SER A 129 39.36 2.25 2.19
N ASP A 130 39.17 2.65 0.93
CA ASP A 130 38.29 3.77 0.58
C ASP A 130 36.81 3.37 0.64
N MET A 131 36.48 2.15 0.19
CA MET A 131 35.11 1.61 0.28
C MET A 131 34.69 1.37 1.74
N THR A 132 35.54 0.71 2.52
CA THR A 132 35.28 0.42 3.94
C THR A 132 35.19 1.68 4.80
N ARG A 133 35.82 2.77 4.37
CA ARG A 133 35.67 4.11 5.00
C ARG A 133 34.40 4.84 4.59
N THR A 134 33.84 4.54 3.42
CA THR A 134 32.69 5.27 2.84
C THR A 134 31.36 4.62 3.20
N TYR A 135 31.28 3.30 3.05
CA TYR A 135 30.03 2.57 3.19
C TYR A 135 29.98 1.88 4.54
N ARG A 136 28.82 1.90 5.19
CA ARG A 136 28.52 1.02 6.33
C ARG A 136 28.36 -0.42 5.87
N THR A 137 27.70 -0.62 4.73
CA THR A 137 27.40 -1.96 4.23
C THR A 137 27.71 -2.07 2.75
N ILE A 138 28.50 -3.08 2.40
CA ILE A 138 28.77 -3.49 1.03
C ILE A 138 27.90 -4.71 0.76
N ARG A 139 26.91 -4.57 -0.13
CA ARG A 139 25.96 -5.62 -0.50
C ARG A 139 26.47 -6.33 -1.74
N PHE A 140 27.06 -7.49 -1.52
CA PHE A 140 27.73 -8.26 -2.57
C PHE A 140 26.75 -9.14 -3.35
N ASN A 141 26.75 -9.00 -4.67
CA ASN A 141 26.01 -9.87 -5.58
C ASN A 141 26.94 -10.37 -6.71
N PRO A 142 27.81 -11.36 -6.44
CA PRO A 142 28.94 -11.70 -7.31
C PRO A 142 28.58 -12.25 -8.69
N HIS A 143 27.36 -12.75 -8.86
CA HIS A 143 26.93 -13.49 -10.06
C HIS A 143 27.92 -14.61 -10.44
N ASN A 144 28.46 -15.30 -9.43
CA ASN A 144 29.37 -16.43 -9.60
C ASN A 144 28.62 -17.70 -10.06
N GLU A 145 29.34 -18.74 -10.44
CA GLU A 145 28.76 -19.99 -10.94
C GLU A 145 27.73 -20.61 -9.98
N GLU A 146 27.99 -20.56 -8.68
CA GLU A 146 27.05 -21.00 -7.64
C GLU A 146 25.73 -20.23 -7.73
N GLN A 147 25.76 -18.89 -7.69
CA GLN A 147 24.56 -18.06 -7.80
C GLN A 147 23.84 -18.23 -9.14
N MET A 148 24.56 -18.49 -10.23
CA MET A 148 23.93 -18.79 -11.52
C MET A 148 23.06 -20.05 -11.47
N THR A 149 23.32 -20.96 -10.53
CA THR A 149 22.61 -22.24 -10.39
C THR A 149 21.68 -22.31 -9.17
N SER A 150 21.80 -21.38 -8.23
CA SER A 150 21.00 -21.39 -6.98
C SER A 150 20.11 -20.16 -6.79
N CYS A 151 20.41 -19.03 -7.45
CA CYS A 151 19.61 -17.81 -7.32
C CYS A 151 18.55 -17.71 -8.41
N SER A 152 17.35 -17.28 -8.04
CA SER A 152 16.21 -17.16 -8.95
C SER A 152 15.66 -15.72 -8.97
N HIS A 153 15.36 -15.19 -10.16
CA HIS A 153 14.81 -13.84 -10.35
C HIS A 153 13.36 -13.87 -10.84
N HIS A 154 12.55 -12.91 -10.39
CA HIS A 154 11.18 -12.75 -10.82
C HIS A 154 11.11 -12.12 -12.23
N PRO A 155 10.34 -12.69 -13.18
CA PRO A 155 10.16 -12.11 -14.51
C PRO A 155 9.55 -10.70 -14.47
N LEU A 156 10.17 -9.75 -15.20
CA LEU A 156 9.67 -8.36 -15.30
C LEU A 156 9.30 -7.91 -16.72
N THR A 157 9.55 -8.75 -17.73
CA THR A 157 9.32 -8.51 -19.17
C THR A 157 7.98 -9.04 -19.68
N ILE A 158 7.08 -9.44 -18.77
CA ILE A 158 5.68 -9.75 -19.09
C ILE A 158 4.86 -8.54 -18.66
N ALA A 159 4.39 -7.73 -19.61
CA ALA A 159 3.60 -6.53 -19.29
C ALA A 159 2.26 -6.94 -18.65
N VAL A 160 1.97 -6.42 -17.45
CA VAL A 160 0.71 -6.69 -16.74
C VAL A 160 -0.51 -6.25 -17.55
N GLU A 161 -0.39 -5.21 -18.37
CA GLU A 161 -1.50 -4.72 -19.20
C GLU A 161 -1.93 -5.65 -20.33
N GLU A 162 -1.01 -6.53 -20.74
CA GLU A 162 -1.26 -7.57 -21.75
C GLU A 162 -1.69 -8.88 -21.07
N ALA A 163 -1.05 -9.21 -19.95
CA ALA A 163 -1.30 -10.43 -19.21
C ALA A 163 -2.62 -10.38 -18.43
N VAL A 164 -3.15 -9.20 -18.08
CA VAL A 164 -4.39 -9.04 -17.29
C VAL A 164 -5.34 -8.10 -18.03
N PRO A 165 -6.28 -8.64 -18.84
CA PRO A 165 -7.22 -7.84 -19.62
C PRO A 165 -8.19 -7.02 -18.77
N ASP A 166 -8.58 -7.55 -17.60
CA ASP A 166 -9.40 -6.83 -16.62
C ASP A 166 -8.61 -5.67 -16.00
N LYS A 167 -8.96 -4.44 -16.37
CA LYS A 167 -8.28 -3.23 -15.91
C LYS A 167 -8.43 -2.99 -14.41
N ALA A 168 -9.56 -3.35 -13.81
CA ALA A 168 -9.74 -3.22 -12.36
C ALA A 168 -8.83 -4.19 -11.61
N LEU A 169 -8.75 -5.44 -12.07
CA LEU A 169 -7.81 -6.42 -11.53
C LEU A 169 -6.36 -5.95 -11.73
N MET A 170 -5.97 -5.56 -12.95
CA MET A 170 -4.63 -5.06 -13.27
C MET A 170 -4.19 -3.95 -12.31
N TRP A 171 -5.02 -2.92 -12.12
CA TRP A 171 -4.72 -1.82 -11.19
C TRP A 171 -4.66 -2.27 -9.74
N LYS A 172 -5.47 -3.26 -9.34
CA LYS A 172 -5.38 -3.87 -8.01
C LYS A 172 -4.03 -4.57 -7.80
N LEU A 173 -3.51 -5.27 -8.80
CA LEU A 173 -2.18 -5.88 -8.74
C LEU A 173 -1.07 -4.82 -8.68
N ILE A 174 -1.11 -3.82 -9.55
CA ILE A 174 -0.14 -2.72 -9.60
C ILE A 174 -0.10 -1.98 -8.26
N ASN A 175 -1.25 -1.64 -7.70
CA ASN A 175 -1.36 -0.94 -6.42
C ASN A 175 -0.86 -1.76 -5.23
N ASN A 176 -0.79 -3.08 -5.38
CA ASN A 176 -0.26 -4.03 -4.41
C ASN A 176 1.08 -4.66 -4.83
N CYS A 177 1.80 -4.03 -5.76
CA CYS A 177 3.07 -4.54 -6.24
C CYS A 177 4.05 -4.80 -5.08
N TRP A 178 4.56 -6.02 -4.97
CA TRP A 178 5.44 -6.41 -3.87
C TRP A 178 6.70 -5.54 -3.84
N LEU A 179 7.29 -5.28 -5.01
CA LEU A 179 8.48 -4.45 -5.16
C LEU A 179 8.21 -3.03 -4.66
N GLN A 180 7.05 -2.45 -4.99
CA GLN A 180 6.71 -1.12 -4.50
C GLN A 180 6.59 -1.10 -2.99
N ARG A 181 6.22 -2.18 -2.29
CA ARG A 181 6.07 -2.19 -0.83
C ARG A 181 7.40 -2.35 -0.09
N CYS A 182 8.32 -3.14 -0.65
CA CYS A 182 9.55 -3.55 0.03
C CYS A 182 10.83 -2.96 -0.57
N TRP A 183 10.76 -2.33 -1.74
CA TRP A 183 11.94 -1.89 -2.48
C TRP A 183 11.83 -0.45 -2.97
N SER A 184 12.92 0.03 -3.54
CA SER A 184 13.35 1.40 -3.34
C SER A 184 13.06 2.35 -4.50
N PRO A 185 12.87 3.66 -4.21
CA PRO A 185 12.95 4.72 -5.22
C PRO A 185 14.39 4.90 -5.72
N THR A 186 14.56 5.58 -6.84
CA THR A 186 15.88 5.85 -7.41
C THR A 186 16.00 7.24 -8.03
N VAL A 187 17.23 7.75 -8.08
CA VAL A 187 17.66 8.80 -9.01
C VAL A 187 18.60 8.17 -10.03
N ASN A 188 18.32 8.36 -11.32
CA ASN A 188 19.22 8.01 -12.42
C ASN A 188 19.59 9.26 -13.24
N ILE A 189 20.37 9.10 -14.32
CA ILE A 189 20.87 10.22 -15.14
C ILE A 189 19.78 11.12 -15.74
N HIS A 190 18.54 10.65 -15.80
CA HIS A 190 17.39 11.42 -16.29
C HIS A 190 16.66 12.16 -15.15
N GLY A 191 16.71 11.64 -13.92
CA GLY A 191 16.09 12.29 -12.76
C GLY A 191 15.56 11.31 -11.72
N ALA A 192 14.53 11.75 -10.97
CA ALA A 192 13.99 11.05 -9.81
C ALA A 192 12.74 10.20 -10.14
N TYR A 193 12.63 9.03 -9.51
CA TYR A 193 11.54 8.07 -9.73
C TYR A 193 11.07 7.39 -8.45
N PHE A 194 9.76 7.14 -8.35
CA PHE A 194 9.17 6.42 -7.21
C PHE A 194 9.63 4.96 -7.10
N CYS A 195 10.11 4.35 -8.18
CA CYS A 195 10.50 2.94 -8.27
C CYS A 195 11.69 2.75 -9.20
N GLU A 196 12.66 1.95 -8.76
CA GLU A 196 13.87 1.68 -9.52
C GLU A 196 13.59 0.96 -10.86
N VAL A 197 12.66 0.01 -10.92
CA VAL A 197 12.35 -0.76 -12.14
C VAL A 197 11.64 0.12 -13.15
N GLY A 198 10.74 1.00 -12.68
CA GLY A 198 10.10 2.00 -13.51
C GLY A 198 11.11 2.93 -14.17
N ALA A 199 12.09 3.41 -13.40
CA ALA A 199 13.16 4.28 -13.92
C ALA A 199 13.96 3.64 -15.06
N ALA A 200 14.29 2.36 -14.92
CA ALA A 200 15.03 1.62 -15.94
C ALA A 200 14.19 1.37 -17.21
N LEU A 201 12.90 1.07 -17.04
CA LEU A 201 11.96 0.92 -18.15
C LEU A 201 11.76 2.24 -18.90
N ASP A 202 11.69 3.36 -18.16
CA ASP A 202 11.53 4.70 -18.72
C ASP A 202 12.73 5.10 -19.59
N MET A 203 13.94 4.84 -19.11
CA MET A 203 15.17 5.04 -19.87
C MET A 203 15.16 4.25 -21.20
N LEU A 204 14.70 2.99 -21.17
CA LEU A 204 14.69 2.14 -22.36
C LEU A 204 13.66 2.58 -23.40
N LEU A 205 12.42 2.77 -22.96
CA LEU A 205 11.28 2.94 -23.85
C LEU A 205 11.00 4.40 -24.19
N PHE A 206 11.26 5.30 -23.25
CA PHE A 206 10.83 6.70 -23.33
C PHE A 206 11.98 7.71 -23.15
N ASP A 207 13.23 7.25 -23.06
CA ASP A 207 14.42 8.11 -22.93
C ASP A 207 14.35 9.05 -21.70
N GLY A 208 13.75 8.55 -20.61
CA GLY A 208 13.62 9.30 -19.35
C GLY A 208 12.55 10.38 -19.35
N ALA A 209 11.59 10.35 -20.29
CA ALA A 209 10.55 11.36 -20.43
C ALA A 209 9.66 11.53 -19.19
N ASN A 210 9.60 10.52 -18.31
CA ASN A 210 8.78 10.56 -17.10
C ASN A 210 9.60 10.91 -15.84
N ALA A 211 10.88 11.25 -15.97
CA ALA A 211 11.73 11.64 -14.85
C ALA A 211 11.25 12.94 -14.19
N TRP A 212 11.25 12.99 -12.86
CA TRP A 212 11.12 14.27 -12.17
C TRP A 212 12.47 14.96 -12.00
N PRO A 213 12.48 16.29 -11.85
CA PRO A 213 13.63 17.02 -11.35
C PRO A 213 14.12 16.45 -10.00
N VAL A 214 15.45 16.45 -9.83
CA VAL A 214 16.10 16.02 -8.60
C VAL A 214 16.16 17.20 -7.63
N GLU A 215 15.18 17.26 -6.73
CA GLU A 215 14.99 18.38 -5.80
C GLU A 215 14.88 17.91 -4.36
N ALA A 216 15.26 18.75 -3.39
CA ALA A 216 15.10 18.40 -1.98
C ALA A 216 13.64 18.07 -1.63
N GLY A 217 13.41 16.89 -1.04
CA GLY A 217 12.08 16.46 -0.63
C GLY A 217 11.19 15.89 -1.74
N TRP A 218 11.71 15.68 -2.96
CA TRP A 218 10.98 15.03 -4.05
C TRP A 218 10.36 13.69 -3.63
N TRP A 219 11.02 12.98 -2.73
CA TRP A 219 10.63 11.67 -2.19
C TRP A 219 9.55 11.76 -1.09
N LYS A 220 9.16 12.96 -0.66
CA LYS A 220 8.04 13.18 0.26
C LYS A 220 6.68 13.15 -0.43
N ARG A 221 6.68 13.03 -1.77
CA ARG A 221 5.45 12.88 -2.56
C ARG A 221 4.57 11.76 -2.03
N LYS A 222 3.29 12.06 -1.90
CA LYS A 222 2.21 11.17 -1.47
C LYS A 222 1.83 10.22 -2.62
N PRO A 223 1.21 9.06 -2.33
CA PRO A 223 0.78 8.11 -3.35
C PRO A 223 0.05 8.71 -4.56
N HIS A 224 -0.85 9.67 -4.35
CA HIS A 224 -1.59 10.28 -5.45
C HIS A 224 -0.72 11.23 -6.31
N GLU A 225 0.37 11.80 -5.76
CA GLU A 225 1.24 12.77 -6.46
C GLU A 225 2.21 12.11 -7.44
N PHE A 226 2.31 10.77 -7.44
CA PHE A 226 3.17 10.03 -8.36
C PHE A 226 2.44 9.11 -9.33
N GLN A 227 1.13 9.29 -9.48
CA GLN A 227 0.33 8.45 -10.35
C GLN A 227 0.68 8.61 -11.84
N GLU A 228 1.25 9.75 -12.24
CA GLU A 228 1.75 9.91 -13.61
C GLU A 228 2.82 8.86 -13.95
N GLN A 229 3.90 8.77 -13.16
CA GLN A 229 4.93 7.74 -13.34
C GLN A 229 4.35 6.33 -13.24
N VAL A 230 3.40 6.08 -12.33
CA VAL A 230 2.73 4.77 -12.20
C VAL A 230 1.97 4.42 -13.47
N SER A 231 1.17 5.35 -13.99
CA SER A 231 0.32 5.12 -15.16
C SER A 231 1.10 4.86 -16.44
N GLN A 232 2.26 5.49 -16.59
CA GLN A 232 3.10 5.35 -17.77
C GLN A 232 3.99 4.10 -17.72
N LEU A 233 4.44 3.69 -16.53
CA LEU A 233 5.49 2.69 -16.37
C LEU A 233 4.99 1.34 -15.87
N CYS A 234 4.10 1.31 -14.87
CA CYS A 234 3.66 0.05 -14.25
C CYS A 234 2.90 -0.90 -15.19
N PRO A 235 2.02 -0.44 -16.12
CA PRO A 235 1.33 -1.32 -17.07
C PRO A 235 2.26 -2.19 -17.90
N ARG A 236 3.50 -1.72 -18.14
CA ARG A 236 4.52 -2.39 -18.96
C ARG A 236 5.46 -3.27 -18.15
N CYS A 237 5.24 -3.40 -16.84
CA CYS A 237 6.10 -4.14 -15.92
C CYS A 237 5.43 -5.42 -15.41
N GLY A 238 6.20 -6.51 -15.30
CA GLY A 238 5.74 -7.80 -14.79
C GLY A 238 5.87 -8.01 -13.28
N MET A 239 6.44 -7.06 -12.54
CA MET A 239 6.75 -7.26 -11.12
C MET A 239 5.52 -7.54 -10.25
N CYS A 240 4.33 -7.08 -10.64
CA CYS A 240 3.10 -7.35 -9.89
C CYS A 240 2.39 -8.66 -10.27
N LEU A 241 2.88 -9.38 -11.29
CA LEU A 241 2.29 -10.64 -11.75
C LEU A 241 2.86 -11.82 -10.94
N PRO A 242 2.00 -12.68 -10.36
CA PRO A 242 2.43 -13.96 -9.83
C PRO A 242 2.99 -14.86 -10.92
N GLY A 243 4.10 -15.51 -10.61
CA GLY A 243 4.75 -16.43 -11.52
C GLY A 243 5.92 -17.12 -10.87
N GLU A 244 6.42 -18.13 -11.56
CA GLU A 244 7.63 -18.84 -11.17
C GLU A 244 8.86 -17.94 -11.39
N ARG A 245 9.74 -17.87 -10.39
CA ARG A 245 11.05 -17.24 -10.55
C ARG A 245 11.89 -18.10 -11.50
N GLN A 246 12.81 -17.50 -12.24
CA GLN A 246 13.74 -18.24 -13.08
C GLN A 246 15.17 -18.11 -12.58
N LEU A 247 15.91 -19.22 -12.62
CA LEU A 247 17.32 -19.24 -12.27
C LEU A 247 18.09 -18.14 -13.01
N LEU A 248 19.01 -17.48 -12.32
CA LEU A 248 19.85 -16.43 -12.85
C LEU A 248 20.66 -16.90 -14.07
N GLY A 249 21.10 -18.17 -14.06
CA GLY A 249 21.80 -18.82 -15.17
C GLY A 249 20.90 -19.32 -16.30
N HIS A 250 19.57 -19.29 -16.13
CA HIS A 250 18.65 -19.48 -17.24
C HIS A 250 18.94 -18.41 -18.29
N ARG A 251 19.04 -18.80 -19.56
CA ARG A 251 19.33 -17.86 -20.66
C ARG A 251 18.09 -17.43 -21.42
N GLY A 252 16.97 -18.12 -21.20
CA GLY A 252 15.70 -17.77 -21.78
C GLY A 252 15.04 -16.60 -21.08
N GLU A 253 14.23 -15.85 -21.81
CA GLU A 253 13.51 -14.71 -21.26
C GLU A 253 12.07 -14.72 -21.76
N LEU A 254 11.12 -14.58 -20.84
CA LEU A 254 9.70 -14.52 -21.16
C LEU A 254 9.32 -13.10 -21.54
N PHE A 255 8.56 -12.92 -22.61
CA PHE A 255 8.07 -11.62 -23.04
C PHE A 255 6.58 -11.64 -23.36
N SER A 256 5.85 -10.59 -22.96
CA SER A 256 4.54 -10.33 -23.57
C SER A 256 4.69 -9.81 -25.01
N PRO A 257 3.73 -10.09 -25.92
CA PRO A 257 3.89 -9.79 -27.35
C PRO A 257 4.14 -8.31 -27.66
N GLY A 258 3.38 -7.42 -27.03
CA GLY A 258 3.43 -5.97 -27.19
C GLY A 258 4.71 -5.37 -26.65
N LEU A 259 5.12 -5.74 -25.44
CA LEU A 259 6.39 -5.28 -24.86
C LEU A 259 7.59 -5.72 -25.71
N LEU A 260 7.60 -6.97 -26.22
CA LEU A 260 8.63 -7.40 -27.16
C LEU A 260 8.61 -6.58 -28.45
N GLY A 261 7.41 -6.26 -28.94
CA GLY A 261 7.21 -5.35 -30.07
C GLY A 261 7.84 -3.98 -29.82
N ASP A 262 7.63 -3.40 -28.65
CA ASP A 262 8.19 -2.09 -28.28
C ASP A 262 9.71 -2.16 -28.12
N PHE A 263 10.25 -3.22 -27.51
CA PHE A 263 11.68 -3.46 -27.42
C PHE A 263 12.31 -3.55 -28.82
N ARG A 264 11.65 -4.23 -29.77
CA ARG A 264 12.08 -4.31 -31.17
C ARG A 264 12.01 -2.96 -31.88
N LYS A 265 10.94 -2.18 -31.70
CA LYS A 265 10.82 -0.81 -32.26
C LYS A 265 11.94 0.10 -31.77
N ARG A 266 12.31 -0.02 -30.49
CA ARG A 266 13.43 0.69 -29.86
C ARG A 266 14.80 0.09 -30.20
N LYS A 267 14.84 -0.98 -31.01
CA LYS A 267 16.06 -1.68 -31.46
C LYS A 267 16.94 -2.11 -30.29
N LEU A 268 16.33 -2.53 -29.17
CA LEU A 268 17.06 -3.02 -28.01
C LEU A 268 17.77 -4.35 -28.35
N ILE A 269 18.79 -4.70 -27.56
CA ILE A 269 19.61 -5.89 -27.85
C ILE A 269 19.08 -7.15 -27.15
N ARG A 270 19.61 -8.31 -27.58
CA ARG A 270 19.32 -9.63 -27.01
C ARG A 270 17.87 -10.08 -27.12
N LEU A 271 17.14 -9.51 -28.07
CA LEU A 271 15.74 -9.89 -28.37
C LEU A 271 15.63 -11.13 -29.29
N ASN A 272 16.76 -11.58 -29.85
CA ASN A 272 16.88 -12.79 -30.66
C ASN A 272 17.62 -13.91 -29.89
N ASP A 273 17.88 -13.71 -28.59
CA ASP A 273 18.35 -14.78 -27.70
C ASP A 273 17.20 -15.81 -27.51
N GLN A 274 17.26 -16.67 -26.49
CA GLN A 274 16.19 -17.63 -26.17
C GLN A 274 14.92 -16.94 -25.63
N VAL A 275 14.28 -16.07 -26.42
CA VAL A 275 13.06 -15.36 -26.05
C VAL A 275 11.84 -16.24 -26.33
N SER A 276 10.99 -16.39 -25.32
CA SER A 276 9.70 -17.06 -25.42
C SER A 276 8.58 -16.04 -25.25
N VAL A 277 7.66 -15.99 -26.21
CA VAL A 277 6.50 -15.11 -26.14
C VAL A 277 5.42 -15.77 -25.30
N VAL A 278 4.93 -15.04 -24.30
CA VAL A 278 3.83 -15.44 -23.40
C VAL A 278 2.64 -14.55 -23.68
N ASP A 279 1.64 -15.10 -24.37
CA ASP A 279 0.36 -14.44 -24.68
C ASP A 279 -0.78 -14.97 -23.78
N GLN A 280 -0.41 -15.58 -22.65
CA GLN A 280 -1.40 -16.07 -21.70
C GLN A 280 -2.03 -14.91 -20.96
N GLN A 281 -3.37 -14.87 -20.98
CA GLN A 281 -4.15 -13.94 -20.17
C GLN A 281 -4.54 -14.60 -18.85
N TYR A 282 -4.47 -13.83 -17.77
CA TYR A 282 -4.77 -14.25 -16.42
C TYR A 282 -6.05 -13.59 -15.92
N ASP A 283 -6.97 -14.43 -15.47
CA ASP A 283 -8.13 -14.02 -14.68
C ASP A 283 -7.82 -14.06 -13.18
N VAL A 284 -8.78 -13.61 -12.35
CA VAL A 284 -8.61 -13.60 -10.90
C VAL A 284 -8.40 -15.02 -10.31
N ASP A 285 -9.02 -16.06 -10.85
CA ASP A 285 -8.81 -17.46 -10.40
C ASP A 285 -7.37 -17.91 -10.61
N THR A 286 -6.83 -17.56 -11.78
CA THR A 286 -5.47 -17.93 -12.15
C THR A 286 -4.45 -17.18 -11.30
N ILE A 287 -4.61 -15.87 -11.12
CA ILE A 287 -3.75 -15.06 -10.25
C ILE A 287 -3.79 -15.60 -8.81
N GLU A 288 -4.97 -15.89 -8.25
CA GLU A 288 -5.08 -16.44 -6.88
C GLU A 288 -4.42 -17.81 -6.73
N ARG A 289 -4.47 -18.65 -7.76
CA ARG A 289 -3.79 -19.94 -7.76
C ARG A 289 -2.28 -19.78 -7.69
N TYR A 290 -1.70 -18.96 -8.56
CA TYR A 290 -0.26 -18.71 -8.57
C TYR A 290 0.21 -17.98 -7.31
N ALA A 291 -0.60 -17.07 -6.76
CA ALA A 291 -0.25 -16.30 -5.58
C ALA A 291 0.02 -17.14 -4.32
N LYS A 292 -0.54 -18.35 -4.22
CA LYS A 292 -0.38 -19.24 -3.05
C LYS A 292 1.05 -19.68 -2.81
N THR A 293 1.85 -19.78 -3.87
CA THR A 293 3.25 -20.23 -3.84
C THR A 293 4.17 -19.16 -4.41
N TRP A 294 3.75 -17.88 -4.34
CA TRP A 294 4.47 -16.78 -4.95
C TRP A 294 5.25 -15.96 -3.93
N TYR A 295 6.57 -16.05 -4.02
CA TYR A 295 7.53 -15.46 -3.08
C TYR A 295 8.54 -14.56 -3.81
N PRO A 296 8.09 -13.52 -4.51
CA PRO A 296 8.91 -12.83 -5.51
C PRO A 296 10.18 -12.16 -4.95
N GLY A 297 10.19 -11.80 -3.67
CA GLY A 297 11.34 -11.17 -3.02
C GLY A 297 12.45 -12.13 -2.59
N ASN A 298 12.23 -13.45 -2.63
CA ASN A 298 13.24 -14.42 -2.23
C ASN A 298 14.08 -14.89 -3.43
N TYR A 299 15.18 -14.20 -3.69
CA TYR A 299 16.11 -14.59 -4.75
C TYR A 299 17.17 -15.61 -4.29
N ARG A 300 17.27 -15.86 -2.97
CA ARG A 300 18.21 -16.79 -2.31
C ARG A 300 17.44 -17.89 -1.58
N GLU A 301 16.63 -18.63 -2.34
CA GLU A 301 15.92 -19.81 -1.83
C GLU A 301 16.88 -20.89 -1.30
N ASP A 302 18.16 -20.82 -1.70
CA ASP A 302 19.26 -21.63 -1.17
C ASP A 302 19.72 -21.23 0.26
N ILE A 303 19.34 -20.04 0.74
CA ILE A 303 19.68 -19.55 2.09
C ILE A 303 18.45 -19.52 3.00
N VAL A 304 17.31 -19.06 2.48
CA VAL A 304 16.08 -18.85 3.25
C VAL A 304 14.93 -19.54 2.52
N GLU A 305 14.23 -20.43 3.22
CA GLU A 305 13.02 -21.07 2.71
C GLU A 305 11.91 -20.02 2.48
N ASP A 306 11.10 -20.25 1.45
CA ASP A 306 10.06 -19.30 1.03
C ASP A 306 9.02 -19.01 2.13
N GLU A 307 8.70 -20.01 2.96
CA GLU A 307 7.78 -19.89 4.09
C GLU A 307 8.30 -18.96 5.19
N ASP A 308 9.62 -18.83 5.33
CA ASP A 308 10.28 -18.05 6.37
C ASP A 308 10.53 -16.59 5.96
N LEU A 309 10.26 -16.26 4.69
CA LEU A 309 10.43 -14.90 4.18
C LEU A 309 9.51 -13.90 4.93
N PRO A 310 9.97 -12.67 5.25
CA PRO A 310 9.09 -11.66 5.84
C PRO A 310 7.87 -11.34 4.95
N SER A 311 6.71 -11.10 5.56
CA SER A 311 5.42 -10.93 4.86
C SER A 311 5.41 -9.84 3.78
N PHE A 312 6.25 -8.81 3.91
CA PHE A 312 6.35 -7.73 2.95
C PHE A 312 7.13 -8.11 1.67
N PHE A 313 7.97 -9.15 1.73
CA PHE A 313 8.65 -9.74 0.56
C PHE A 313 7.84 -10.86 -0.10
N LYS A 314 6.83 -11.41 0.60
CA LYS A 314 5.86 -12.35 0.01
C LYS A 314 4.95 -11.61 -0.98
N GLY A 315 4.25 -12.34 -1.83
CA GLY A 315 3.33 -11.82 -2.86
C GLY A 315 2.16 -10.97 -2.32
N PHE A 316 0.92 -11.25 -2.77
CA PHE A 316 -0.22 -10.44 -2.36
C PHE A 316 -0.46 -10.48 -0.84
N ASN A 317 -0.63 -9.31 -0.24
CA ASN A 317 -1.06 -9.14 1.14
C ASN A 317 -2.49 -8.56 1.24
N VAL A 318 -3.20 -8.45 0.11
CA VAL A 318 -4.59 -7.98 0.00
C VAL A 318 -5.39 -9.04 -0.77
N PRO A 319 -6.61 -9.41 -0.34
CA PRO A 319 -7.47 -10.35 -1.08
C PRO A 319 -7.78 -9.86 -2.50
N LEU A 320 -7.72 -10.77 -3.48
CA LEU A 320 -8.03 -10.47 -4.89
C LEU A 320 -9.53 -10.57 -5.16
N ARG A 321 -10.17 -11.65 -4.71
CA ARG A 321 -11.63 -11.71 -4.59
C ARG A 321 -12.12 -11.02 -3.35
N LEU A 322 -13.21 -10.31 -3.55
CA LEU A 322 -14.11 -9.93 -2.48
C LEU A 322 -14.83 -11.21 -2.03
N LYS A 323 -14.95 -11.45 -0.72
CA LYS A 323 -15.82 -12.55 -0.24
C LYS A 323 -17.27 -12.23 -0.64
N ASP A 324 -18.15 -13.21 -0.78
CA ASP A 324 -19.53 -13.04 -1.30
C ASP A 324 -20.44 -12.07 -0.51
N ASN A 325 -19.93 -11.40 0.52
CA ASN A 325 -20.60 -10.34 1.27
C ASN A 325 -19.82 -9.00 1.24
N ASP A 326 -18.92 -8.80 0.28
CA ASP A 326 -17.90 -7.75 0.30
C ASP A 326 -17.94 -6.88 -0.98
N GLU A 327 -18.21 -5.59 -0.79
CA GLU A 327 -17.84 -4.39 -1.59
C GLU A 327 -18.17 -4.27 -3.09
N SER A 328 -18.71 -5.28 -3.78
CA SER A 328 -19.21 -5.14 -5.16
C SER A 328 -20.47 -4.27 -5.31
N LEU A 329 -20.95 -3.69 -4.20
CA LEU A 329 -22.08 -2.77 -4.14
C LEU A 329 -21.71 -1.32 -4.49
N PHE A 330 -20.44 -1.01 -4.73
CA PHE A 330 -19.95 0.36 -4.84
C PHE A 330 -19.20 0.64 -6.14
N CYS A 331 -19.92 0.62 -7.26
CA CYS A 331 -19.37 0.97 -8.56
C CYS A 331 -19.78 2.41 -8.89
N VAL A 332 -18.81 3.31 -9.08
CA VAL A 332 -19.05 4.76 -9.25
C VAL A 332 -18.58 5.31 -10.60
N ASP A 333 -17.89 4.47 -11.38
CA ASP A 333 -17.07 4.86 -12.53
C ASP A 333 -17.89 5.46 -13.67
N THR A 334 -19.10 4.92 -13.91
CA THR A 334 -20.06 5.48 -14.86
C THR A 334 -21.40 5.83 -14.20
N ASP A 335 -22.17 6.72 -14.84
CA ASP A 335 -23.52 7.09 -14.37
C ASP A 335 -24.45 5.88 -14.29
N ALA A 336 -24.31 4.94 -15.24
CA ALA A 336 -25.09 3.71 -15.28
C ALA A 336 -24.72 2.77 -14.13
N GLU A 337 -23.42 2.60 -13.85
CA GLU A 337 -22.93 1.77 -12.75
C GLU A 337 -23.28 2.37 -11.39
N TYR A 338 -23.18 3.69 -11.23
CA TYR A 338 -23.59 4.40 -10.02
C TYR A 338 -25.09 4.28 -9.77
N ALA A 339 -25.92 4.51 -10.79
CA ALA A 339 -27.37 4.37 -10.68
C ALA A 339 -27.78 2.93 -10.36
N GLU A 340 -27.09 1.93 -10.91
CA GLU A 340 -27.32 0.52 -10.62
C GLU A 340 -26.84 0.15 -9.20
N ALA A 341 -25.69 0.68 -8.77
CA ALA A 341 -25.18 0.52 -7.41
C ALA A 341 -26.16 1.10 -6.38
N LEU A 342 -26.70 2.30 -6.60
CA LEU A 342 -27.70 2.92 -5.72
C LEU A 342 -28.97 2.07 -5.55
N LYS A 343 -29.40 1.38 -6.61
CA LYS A 343 -30.57 0.47 -6.55
C LYS A 343 -30.27 -0.84 -5.82
N ARG A 344 -29.03 -1.33 -5.93
CA ARG A 344 -28.58 -2.59 -5.32
C ARG A 344 -28.21 -2.43 -3.85
N VAL A 345 -27.74 -1.25 -3.45
CA VAL A 345 -27.43 -0.95 -2.05
C VAL A 345 -28.74 -0.89 -1.26
N VAL A 346 -28.98 -1.95 -0.49
CA VAL A 346 -30.01 -2.01 0.54
C VAL A 346 -29.49 -1.39 1.84
N THR A 347 -30.36 -0.66 2.55
CA THR A 347 -30.05 -0.14 3.89
C THR A 347 -29.63 -1.32 4.76
N LEU A 348 -28.41 -1.28 5.29
CA LEU A 348 -27.92 -2.34 6.16
C LEU A 348 -28.67 -2.24 7.50
N PRO A 349 -29.18 -3.36 8.04
CA PRO A 349 -29.69 -3.36 9.40
C PRO A 349 -28.58 -2.89 10.34
N ILE A 350 -28.92 -2.07 11.33
CA ILE A 350 -27.96 -1.62 12.34
C ILE A 350 -27.55 -2.83 13.18
N VAL A 351 -26.46 -3.49 12.76
CA VAL A 351 -25.90 -4.67 13.42
C VAL A 351 -25.29 -4.26 14.77
N GLU A 352 -25.62 -5.03 15.78
CA GLU A 352 -25.42 -4.76 17.21
C GLU A 352 -23.95 -4.82 17.64
N GLY A 353 -23.57 -3.97 18.60
CA GLY A 353 -22.35 -4.10 19.40
C GLY A 353 -21.35 -2.93 19.33
N PRO A 354 -20.34 -2.91 20.23
CA PRO A 354 -19.22 -1.95 20.21
C PRO A 354 -18.35 -2.06 18.95
N HIS A 355 -18.51 -3.14 18.20
CA HIS A 355 -17.97 -3.36 16.87
C HIS A 355 -19.01 -2.98 15.81
N LEU A 356 -19.41 -1.71 15.76
CA LEU A 356 -19.82 -1.18 14.47
C LEU A 356 -18.65 -1.45 13.51
N ALA A 357 -18.93 -2.17 12.43
CA ALA A 357 -17.95 -2.75 11.53
C ALA A 357 -16.77 -1.79 11.23
N PRO A 358 -15.55 -2.29 10.96
CA PRO A 358 -14.39 -1.48 10.59
C PRO A 358 -14.68 -0.41 9.53
N LYS A 359 -15.65 -0.69 8.64
CA LYS A 359 -16.15 0.22 7.60
C LYS A 359 -16.83 1.49 8.15
N ARG A 360 -17.42 1.47 9.35
CA ARG A 360 -18.04 2.63 10.05
C ARG A 360 -17.04 3.43 10.90
N ARG A 361 -15.91 2.84 11.30
CA ARG A 361 -14.86 3.55 12.08
C ARG A 361 -14.18 4.67 11.30
N TYR A 362 -14.15 4.56 9.97
CA TYR A 362 -13.41 5.48 9.11
C TYR A 362 -13.96 6.92 9.12
N PHE A 363 -15.27 7.10 9.33
CA PHE A 363 -15.93 8.42 9.31
C PHE A 363 -16.17 9.05 10.69
N LEU A 364 -16.04 8.27 11.77
CA LEU A 364 -16.45 8.69 13.12
C LEU A 364 -15.28 9.12 14.02
N TYR A 365 -14.07 8.60 13.78
CA TYR A 365 -12.87 9.03 14.52
C TYR A 365 -12.13 10.21 13.90
N GLN A 366 -12.43 10.51 12.64
CA GLN A 366 -12.00 11.73 11.99
C GLN A 366 -13.29 12.48 11.71
N GLY A 367 -13.51 13.60 12.41
CA GLY A 367 -14.62 14.51 12.11
C GLY A 367 -14.75 14.68 10.60
N LEU A 368 -15.99 14.77 10.14
CA LEU A 368 -16.42 14.83 8.74
C LEU A 368 -15.29 15.32 7.83
N PRO A 369 -14.82 14.49 6.89
CA PRO A 369 -13.48 14.60 6.36
C PRO A 369 -13.51 15.60 5.22
N PHE A 370 -13.77 16.86 5.54
CA PHE A 370 -13.22 17.93 4.73
C PHE A 370 -11.73 17.96 4.99
N ASP A 371 -11.26 18.21 6.21
CA ASP A 371 -9.85 18.52 6.43
C ASP A 371 -8.90 17.31 6.33
N ALA A 372 -9.26 16.14 6.89
CA ALA A 372 -8.37 14.97 6.91
C ALA A 372 -8.26 14.24 5.55
N LEU A 373 -9.30 14.34 4.70
CA LEU A 373 -9.24 13.88 3.30
C LEU A 373 -8.61 14.95 2.41
N TYR A 374 -8.78 16.25 2.69
CA TYR A 374 -8.07 17.34 2.00
C TYR A 374 -6.56 17.24 2.21
N ASP A 375 -6.10 16.88 3.42
CA ASP A 375 -4.69 16.62 3.69
C ASP A 375 -4.18 15.31 3.07
N GLN A 376 -5.05 14.33 2.78
CA GLN A 376 -4.70 13.10 2.04
C GLN A 376 -4.88 13.20 0.51
N TYR A 377 -5.69 14.14 0.03
CA TYR A 377 -6.10 14.37 -1.36
C TYR A 377 -6.32 15.89 -1.60
N PRO A 378 -5.25 16.69 -1.66
CA PRO A 378 -5.33 18.16 -1.75
C PRO A 378 -5.87 18.70 -3.09
N PHE A 379 -6.30 17.83 -4.01
CA PHE A 379 -6.76 18.18 -5.36
C PHE A 379 -8.24 18.56 -5.44
N VAL A 380 -8.95 18.65 -4.31
CA VAL A 380 -10.37 19.01 -4.30
C VAL A 380 -10.59 20.52 -4.29
N LEU A 381 -10.00 21.21 -5.28
CA LEU A 381 -10.65 22.30 -5.99
C LEU A 381 -10.48 22.02 -7.50
N PRO A 382 -11.54 21.56 -8.20
CA PRO A 382 -11.48 21.06 -9.54
C PRO A 382 -11.81 22.13 -10.57
N GLU A 383 -10.95 22.15 -11.57
CA GLU A 383 -11.34 22.47 -12.94
C GLU A 383 -11.81 21.20 -13.68
N HIS A 384 -11.84 20.04 -12.99
CA HIS A 384 -12.12 18.73 -13.57
C HIS A 384 -13.26 18.03 -12.82
N ARG A 385 -14.43 18.03 -13.48
CA ARG A 385 -15.72 17.53 -12.99
C ARG A 385 -15.72 16.03 -12.60
N HIS A 386 -14.75 15.23 -13.09
CA HIS A 386 -14.73 13.77 -12.91
C HIS A 386 -14.32 13.28 -11.52
N GLU A 387 -13.28 13.84 -10.88
CA GLU A 387 -12.76 13.28 -9.62
C GLU A 387 -13.63 13.62 -8.40
N ARG A 388 -14.15 14.85 -8.35
CA ARG A 388 -15.10 15.31 -7.31
C ARG A 388 -16.40 14.49 -7.35
N HIS A 389 -16.82 14.10 -8.55
CA HIS A 389 -18.04 13.35 -8.81
C HIS A 389 -17.92 11.89 -8.34
N LEU A 390 -16.82 11.20 -8.62
CA LEU A 390 -16.59 9.84 -8.12
C LEU A 390 -16.53 9.79 -6.58
N TYR A 391 -15.93 10.81 -5.96
CA TYR A 391 -15.89 10.95 -4.51
C TYR A 391 -17.29 11.14 -3.90
N TYR A 392 -18.09 12.06 -4.46
CA TYR A 392 -19.46 12.30 -4.03
C TYR A 392 -20.32 11.03 -4.14
N ARG A 393 -20.18 10.32 -5.26
CA ARG A 393 -20.85 9.04 -5.51
C ARG A 393 -20.52 7.98 -4.47
N GLY A 394 -19.24 7.83 -4.14
CA GLY A 394 -18.78 6.90 -3.11
C GLY A 394 -19.39 7.23 -1.74
N LEU A 395 -19.40 8.52 -1.36
CA LEU A 395 -20.03 8.98 -0.13
C LEU A 395 -21.54 8.70 -0.11
N MET A 396 -22.25 8.97 -1.21
CA MET A 396 -23.68 8.73 -1.30
C MET A 396 -24.04 7.24 -1.24
N LEU A 397 -23.33 6.37 -1.94
CA LEU A 397 -23.58 4.92 -1.83
C LEU A 397 -23.34 4.42 -0.40
N TYR A 398 -22.31 4.95 0.26
CA TYR A 398 -22.03 4.59 1.65
C TYR A 398 -23.12 5.11 2.61
N LEU A 399 -23.60 6.34 2.44
CA LEU A 399 -24.74 6.87 3.21
C LEU A 399 -26.04 6.12 2.91
N ARG A 400 -26.22 5.63 1.68
CA ARG A 400 -27.37 4.80 1.31
C ARG A 400 -27.42 3.48 2.08
N CYS A 401 -26.26 2.91 2.44
CA CYS A 401 -26.19 1.76 3.33
C CYS A 401 -26.69 2.05 4.75
N LEU A 402 -26.77 3.32 5.14
CA LEU A 402 -26.91 3.74 6.52
C LEU A 402 -28.23 4.46 6.80
N LEU A 403 -28.79 5.11 5.79
CA LEU A 403 -30.02 5.86 5.84
C LEU A 403 -31.16 5.07 5.20
N ASP A 404 -32.35 5.22 5.76
CA ASP A 404 -33.58 4.78 5.10
C ASP A 404 -33.91 5.70 3.91
N ASP A 405 -34.95 5.36 3.15
CA ASP A 405 -35.33 6.07 1.93
C ASP A 405 -35.65 7.55 2.19
N GLU A 406 -36.31 7.84 3.32
CA GLU A 406 -36.74 9.19 3.69
C GLU A 406 -35.55 10.06 4.11
N ALA A 407 -34.63 9.53 4.92
CA ALA A 407 -33.42 10.22 5.34
C ALA A 407 -32.42 10.38 4.19
N PHE A 408 -32.31 9.40 3.30
CA PHE A 408 -31.43 9.47 2.14
C PHE A 408 -31.92 10.51 1.12
N ALA A 409 -33.24 10.57 0.87
CA ALA A 409 -33.84 11.55 -0.05
C ALA A 409 -33.65 13.02 0.37
N GLN A 410 -33.29 13.26 1.64
CA GLN A 410 -32.98 14.59 2.13
C GLN A 410 -31.57 15.06 1.76
N LEU A 411 -30.68 14.17 1.31
CA LEU A 411 -29.33 14.54 0.90
C LEU A 411 -29.34 15.29 -0.44
N PRO A 412 -28.42 16.25 -0.64
CA PRO A 412 -28.30 16.95 -1.91
C PRO A 412 -28.00 15.99 -3.09
N GLY A 413 -28.29 16.43 -4.32
CA GLY A 413 -27.90 15.71 -5.54
C GLY A 413 -26.44 15.97 -5.93
N GLU A 414 -25.97 15.29 -6.97
CA GLU A 414 -24.60 15.45 -7.51
C GLU A 414 -24.30 16.87 -8.00
N ASP A 415 -25.32 17.62 -8.42
CA ASP A 415 -25.23 18.99 -8.91
C ASP A 415 -25.42 20.06 -7.80
N CYS A 416 -25.21 19.69 -6.53
CA CYS A 416 -25.44 20.61 -5.41
C CYS A 416 -24.48 21.80 -5.36
N SER A 417 -24.95 22.89 -4.76
CA SER A 417 -24.16 24.11 -4.60
C SER A 417 -23.01 23.91 -3.61
N PHE A 418 -22.01 24.80 -3.65
CA PHE A 418 -20.90 24.76 -2.70
C PHE A 418 -21.39 24.92 -1.25
N GLU A 419 -22.40 25.77 -1.02
CA GLU A 419 -23.02 25.97 0.28
C GLU A 419 -23.74 24.70 0.78
N GLU A 420 -24.44 24.00 -0.11
CA GLU A 420 -25.10 22.72 0.22
C GLU A 420 -24.08 21.63 0.56
N LEU A 421 -22.97 21.59 -0.16
CA LEU A 421 -21.87 20.67 0.08
C LEU A 421 -21.13 20.97 1.41
N ALA A 422 -20.94 22.26 1.73
CA ALA A 422 -20.31 22.70 2.97
C ALA A 422 -21.18 22.42 4.21
N ALA A 423 -22.51 22.38 4.06
CA ALA A 423 -23.46 22.03 5.12
C ALA A 423 -23.70 20.51 5.27
N LEU A 424 -23.22 19.70 4.32
CA LEU A 424 -23.37 18.25 4.31
C LEU A 424 -22.89 17.57 5.60
N PRO A 425 -21.75 17.99 6.21
CA PRO A 425 -21.30 17.48 7.50
C PRO A 425 -22.37 17.52 8.61
N ASP A 426 -22.92 18.70 8.88
CA ASP A 426 -23.92 18.91 9.94
C ASP A 426 -25.24 18.19 9.63
N LYS A 427 -25.59 18.13 8.34
CA LYS A 427 -26.78 17.43 7.86
C LYS A 427 -26.66 15.91 8.04
N ILE A 428 -25.51 15.33 7.70
CA ILE A 428 -25.18 13.93 7.93
C ILE A 428 -25.27 13.63 9.43
N HIS A 429 -24.63 14.45 10.27
CA HIS A 429 -24.66 14.28 11.72
C HIS A 429 -26.09 14.31 12.27
N THR A 430 -26.93 15.22 11.79
CA THR A 430 -28.36 15.31 12.16
C THR A 430 -29.13 14.05 11.75
N LEU A 431 -29.01 13.62 10.49
CA LEU A 431 -29.71 12.44 9.97
C LEU A 431 -29.29 11.15 10.71
N PHE A 432 -28.01 10.97 10.99
CA PHE A 432 -27.52 9.84 11.78
C PHE A 432 -28.08 9.82 13.19
N ASN A 433 -28.12 10.97 13.86
CA ASN A 433 -28.69 11.06 15.20
C ASN A 433 -30.19 10.72 15.18
N THR A 434 -30.93 11.17 14.18
CA THR A 434 -32.35 10.82 14.02
C THR A 434 -32.56 9.32 13.84
N VAL A 435 -31.79 8.66 12.98
CA VAL A 435 -31.86 7.21 12.76
C VAL A 435 -31.48 6.44 14.02
N LEU A 436 -30.41 6.85 14.71
CA LEU A 436 -29.98 6.21 15.96
C LEU A 436 -31.03 6.36 17.06
N LEU A 437 -31.61 7.56 17.21
CA LEU A 437 -32.68 7.82 18.16
C LEU A 437 -33.93 6.97 17.84
N GLY A 438 -34.32 6.88 16.57
CA GLY A 438 -35.45 6.06 16.14
C GLY A 438 -35.26 4.57 16.42
N GLU A 439 -34.06 4.03 16.21
CA GLU A 439 -33.76 2.64 16.56
C GLU A 439 -33.74 2.39 18.07
N VAL A 440 -33.19 3.31 18.87
CA VAL A 440 -33.25 3.22 20.33
C VAL A 440 -34.70 3.28 20.81
N GLU A 441 -35.53 4.16 20.25
CA GLU A 441 -36.96 4.25 20.56
C GLU A 441 -37.70 2.95 20.22
N LYS A 442 -37.48 2.40 19.02
CA LYS A 442 -38.08 1.13 18.59
C LYS A 442 -37.72 -0.02 19.51
N ARG A 443 -36.46 -0.11 19.94
CA ARG A 443 -35.98 -1.13 20.89
C ARG A 443 -36.55 -0.92 22.29
N ALA A 444 -36.62 0.33 22.75
CA ALA A 444 -37.25 0.66 24.03
C ALA A 444 -38.73 0.27 24.04
N LYS A 445 -39.46 0.48 22.93
CA LYS A 445 -40.84 -0.02 22.75
C LYS A 445 -40.92 -1.55 22.82
N ALA A 446 -39.97 -2.28 22.25
CA ALA A 446 -39.90 -3.74 22.35
C ALA A 446 -39.60 -4.25 23.78
N LEU A 447 -39.03 -3.40 24.64
CA LEU A 447 -38.80 -3.68 26.05
C LEU A 447 -39.93 -3.22 26.98
N ALA A 448 -40.99 -2.58 26.46
CA ALA A 448 -42.04 -2.02 27.30
C ALA A 448 -42.66 -3.08 28.22
N GLY A 449 -42.73 -2.78 29.51
CA GLY A 449 -43.23 -3.68 30.56
C GLY A 449 -42.26 -4.81 30.97
N ARG A 450 -41.14 -5.02 30.27
CA ARG A 450 -40.14 -6.05 30.63
C ARG A 450 -39.24 -5.53 31.76
N GLU A 451 -38.81 -6.46 32.63
CA GLU A 451 -37.75 -6.18 33.60
C GLU A 451 -36.39 -6.16 32.90
N VAL A 452 -35.54 -5.19 33.24
CA VAL A 452 -34.18 -5.04 32.69
C VAL A 452 -33.19 -4.53 33.73
N TYR A 453 -31.91 -4.64 33.39
CA TYR A 453 -30.83 -3.85 34.01
C TYR A 453 -30.46 -2.67 33.12
N PHE A 454 -30.20 -1.51 33.71
CA PHE A 454 -29.57 -0.40 33.01
C PHE A 454 -28.09 -0.35 33.34
N TRP A 455 -27.22 -0.16 32.35
CA TRP A 455 -25.78 -0.03 32.56
C TRP A 455 -25.34 1.36 32.16
N GLY A 456 -24.82 2.13 33.12
CA GLY A 456 -24.44 3.53 32.94
C GLY A 456 -25.60 4.50 33.15
N CYS A 457 -25.34 5.58 33.89
CA CYS A 457 -26.32 6.62 34.25
C CYS A 457 -25.85 8.03 33.85
N GLY A 458 -24.95 8.12 32.87
CA GLY A 458 -24.25 9.35 32.47
C GLY A 458 -24.98 10.19 31.42
N ALA A 459 -24.22 10.88 30.57
CA ALA A 459 -24.77 11.73 29.51
C ALA A 459 -25.63 10.95 28.50
N ALA A 460 -25.25 9.70 28.18
CA ALA A 460 -26.03 8.82 27.33
C ALA A 460 -27.42 8.53 27.92
N TRP A 461 -27.51 8.22 29.22
CA TRP A 461 -28.81 8.04 29.90
C TRP A 461 -29.69 9.28 29.78
N ARG A 462 -29.13 10.47 30.02
CA ARG A 462 -29.88 11.74 29.92
C ARG A 462 -30.48 11.97 28.53
N GLN A 463 -29.80 11.53 27.47
CA GLN A 463 -30.28 11.66 26.10
C GLN A 463 -31.43 10.69 25.78
N TYR A 464 -31.35 9.45 26.28
CA TYR A 464 -32.25 8.38 25.86
C TYR A 464 -33.38 8.07 26.86
N ARG A 465 -33.30 8.58 28.10
CA ARG A 465 -34.23 8.21 29.19
C ARG A 465 -35.71 8.32 28.84
N GLN A 466 -36.10 9.28 27.99
CA GLN A 466 -37.51 9.44 27.61
C GLN A 466 -38.08 8.21 26.89
N PHE A 467 -37.26 7.46 26.15
CA PHE A 467 -37.71 6.29 25.40
C PHE A 467 -37.94 5.08 26.31
N PHE A 468 -37.24 5.03 27.44
CA PHE A 468 -37.28 3.90 28.37
C PHE A 468 -38.24 4.13 29.55
N SER A 469 -39.11 5.15 29.50
CA SER A 469 -40.05 5.48 30.58
C SER A 469 -41.02 4.35 30.92
N ASN A 470 -41.30 3.46 29.97
CA ASN A 470 -42.21 2.32 30.11
C ASN A 470 -41.49 0.99 30.33
N VAL A 471 -40.19 1.02 30.64
CA VAL A 471 -39.37 -0.17 30.88
C VAL A 471 -39.10 -0.30 32.38
N ASN A 472 -39.25 -1.51 32.92
CA ASN A 472 -39.11 -1.76 34.35
C ASN A 472 -37.65 -2.07 34.71
N ALA A 473 -36.83 -1.04 34.93
CA ALA A 473 -35.45 -1.26 35.34
C ALA A 473 -35.33 -1.60 36.83
N ARG A 474 -34.55 -2.64 37.17
CA ARG A 474 -34.31 -3.02 38.58
C ARG A 474 -33.34 -2.09 39.27
N CYS A 475 -32.24 -1.79 38.61
CA CYS A 475 -31.22 -0.86 39.07
C CYS A 475 -30.34 -0.41 37.90
N PHE A 476 -29.51 0.59 38.18
CA PHE A 476 -28.37 0.95 37.36
C PHE A 476 -27.12 0.15 37.78
N LEU A 477 -26.36 -0.30 36.80
CA LEU A 477 -25.09 -0.97 36.92
C LEU A 477 -23.99 0.04 36.56
N VAL A 478 -23.04 0.23 37.47
CA VAL A 478 -21.85 1.07 37.26
C VAL A 478 -20.65 0.35 37.86
N ASP A 479 -19.66 0.00 37.02
CA ASP A 479 -18.46 -0.75 37.38
C ASP A 479 -17.21 0.14 37.54
N VAL A 480 -17.28 1.40 37.09
CA VAL A 480 -16.16 2.35 37.12
C VAL A 480 -16.61 3.77 37.50
N GLY A 481 -15.79 4.45 38.29
CA GLY A 481 -16.00 5.84 38.71
C GLY A 481 -16.89 6.00 39.95
N SER A 482 -17.09 7.26 40.38
CA SER A 482 -18.04 7.59 41.46
C SER A 482 -19.41 7.89 40.86
N ALA A 483 -20.45 7.27 41.44
CA ALA A 483 -21.84 7.48 41.04
C ALA A 483 -22.69 7.78 42.29
N PRO A 484 -23.80 8.54 42.16
CA PRO A 484 -24.70 8.78 43.28
C PRO A 484 -25.37 7.47 43.74
N ALA A 485 -25.95 7.45 44.94
CA ALA A 485 -26.64 6.25 45.45
C ALA A 485 -27.90 5.89 44.64
N LYS A 486 -28.56 6.90 44.04
CA LYS A 486 -29.76 6.74 43.21
C LYS A 486 -29.76 7.70 42.02
N VAL A 487 -30.35 7.28 40.90
CA VAL A 487 -30.68 8.11 39.73
C VAL A 487 -32.13 7.84 39.34
N ASP A 488 -32.92 8.89 39.19
CA ASP A 488 -34.35 8.82 38.83
C ASP A 488 -35.16 7.83 39.70
N GLY A 489 -34.80 7.74 41.00
CA GLY A 489 -35.44 6.86 41.98
C GLY A 489 -34.90 5.41 42.03
N LEU A 490 -34.11 5.00 41.04
CA LEU A 490 -33.49 3.67 40.96
C LEU A 490 -32.13 3.64 41.65
N GLU A 491 -31.83 2.53 42.32
CA GLU A 491 -30.53 2.30 42.95
C GLU A 491 -29.42 2.14 41.91
N ILE A 492 -28.22 2.60 42.25
CA ILE A 492 -27.00 2.27 41.51
C ILE A 492 -26.26 1.18 42.29
N ARG A 493 -25.86 0.12 41.59
CA ARG A 493 -25.14 -1.02 42.15
C ARG A 493 -23.90 -1.33 41.33
N ASN A 494 -22.87 -1.84 42.00
CA ASN A 494 -21.67 -2.33 41.33
C ASN A 494 -21.89 -3.80 40.93
N PRO A 495 -21.76 -4.16 39.64
CA PRO A 495 -21.89 -5.53 39.16
C PRO A 495 -21.02 -6.56 39.91
N GLU A 496 -19.89 -6.13 40.46
CA GLU A 496 -18.96 -7.01 41.19
C GLU A 496 -19.56 -7.63 42.46
N HIS A 497 -20.65 -7.05 42.99
CA HIS A 497 -21.32 -7.50 44.21
C HIS A 497 -22.70 -8.13 43.96
N MET A 498 -23.05 -8.42 42.70
CA MET A 498 -24.41 -8.84 42.32
C MET A 498 -24.48 -10.27 41.78
N ALA A 499 -23.48 -11.12 42.06
CA ALA A 499 -23.40 -12.46 41.49
C ALA A 499 -24.62 -13.34 41.83
N GLU A 500 -25.15 -13.24 43.06
CA GLU A 500 -26.33 -13.99 43.51
C GLU A 500 -27.61 -13.50 42.81
N GLU A 501 -27.81 -12.18 42.73
CA GLU A 501 -28.94 -11.60 42.00
C GLU A 501 -28.89 -11.93 40.52
N PHE A 502 -27.72 -11.87 39.89
CA PHE A 502 -27.55 -12.22 38.49
C PHE A 502 -27.89 -13.68 38.22
N ALA A 503 -27.52 -14.61 39.13
CA ALA A 503 -27.89 -16.01 39.02
C ALA A 503 -29.41 -16.23 39.15
N LYS A 504 -30.07 -15.53 40.09
CA LYS A 504 -31.52 -15.59 40.30
C LYS A 504 -32.31 -15.01 39.13
N ASP A 505 -31.82 -13.93 38.56
CA ASP A 505 -32.50 -13.18 37.50
C ASP A 505 -32.28 -13.78 36.10
N GLY A 506 -31.45 -14.83 35.98
CA GLY A 506 -31.26 -15.55 34.72
C GLY A 506 -30.80 -14.64 33.59
N ASN A 507 -31.57 -14.59 32.48
CA ASN A 507 -31.20 -13.86 31.26
C ASN A 507 -31.90 -12.50 31.11
N LEU A 508 -32.18 -11.79 32.22
CA LEU A 508 -32.74 -10.43 32.12
C LEU A 508 -31.89 -9.54 31.18
N PRO A 509 -32.52 -8.79 30.24
CA PRO A 509 -31.80 -7.93 29.31
C PRO A 509 -31.05 -6.80 30.01
N ILE A 510 -30.00 -6.32 29.35
CA ILE A 510 -29.20 -5.19 29.81
C ILE A 510 -29.26 -4.09 28.76
N VAL A 511 -29.73 -2.90 29.14
CA VAL A 511 -29.66 -1.70 28.30
C VAL A 511 -28.44 -0.89 28.70
N VAL A 512 -27.50 -0.68 27.78
CA VAL A 512 -26.24 -0.01 28.03
C VAL A 512 -26.27 1.43 27.51
N PHE A 513 -26.17 2.38 28.43
CA PHE A 513 -26.07 3.82 28.18
C PHE A 513 -24.63 4.29 28.40
N ALA A 514 -23.84 4.35 27.34
CA ALA A 514 -22.45 4.75 27.44
C ALA A 514 -21.99 5.61 26.27
N ARG A 515 -20.95 6.42 26.50
CA ARG A 515 -20.22 7.03 25.38
C ARG A 515 -19.51 5.93 24.61
N ARG A 516 -19.44 6.10 23.30
CA ARG A 516 -18.92 5.06 22.41
C ARG A 516 -17.50 4.61 22.75
N LEU A 517 -16.64 5.55 23.14
CA LEU A 517 -15.27 5.29 23.56
C LEU A 517 -15.17 4.30 24.74
N HIS A 518 -16.19 4.24 25.60
CA HIS A 518 -16.20 3.37 26.78
C HIS A 518 -16.83 2.00 26.52
N MET A 519 -17.49 1.81 25.38
CA MET A 519 -18.21 0.57 25.05
C MET A 519 -17.32 -0.68 25.00
N PRO A 520 -16.08 -0.64 24.44
CA PRO A 520 -15.17 -1.79 24.52
C PRO A 520 -14.84 -2.18 25.97
N GLY A 521 -14.70 -1.20 26.86
CA GLY A 521 -14.48 -1.45 28.29
C GLY A 521 -15.68 -2.13 28.94
N ILE A 522 -16.89 -1.68 28.63
CA ILE A 522 -18.13 -2.29 29.13
C ILE A 522 -18.32 -3.69 28.57
N GLU A 523 -17.95 -3.96 27.32
CA GLU A 523 -18.00 -5.31 26.77
C GLU A 523 -17.07 -6.27 27.51
N GLN A 524 -15.85 -5.82 27.84
CA GLN A 524 -14.95 -6.60 28.68
C GLN A 524 -15.50 -6.80 30.10
N ALA A 525 -16.21 -5.81 30.64
CA ALA A 525 -16.91 -5.94 31.91
C ALA A 525 -18.04 -6.97 31.83
N LEU A 526 -18.88 -6.94 30.79
CA LEU A 526 -19.93 -7.93 30.56
C LEU A 526 -19.36 -9.35 30.47
N ILE A 527 -18.19 -9.53 29.85
CA ILE A 527 -17.49 -10.83 29.84
C ILE A 527 -17.01 -11.20 31.25
N ARG A 528 -16.32 -10.27 31.93
CA ARG A 528 -15.77 -10.48 33.27
C ARG A 528 -16.82 -10.91 34.29
N TYR A 529 -18.00 -10.30 34.24
CA TYR A 529 -19.10 -10.60 35.16
C TYR A 529 -20.03 -11.72 34.65
N GLY A 530 -19.70 -12.38 33.53
CA GLY A 530 -20.50 -13.48 32.99
C GLY A 530 -21.91 -13.03 32.57
N LEU A 531 -22.03 -11.86 31.95
CA LEU A 531 -23.29 -11.25 31.50
C LEU A 531 -23.39 -11.17 29.97
N LYS A 532 -22.32 -11.49 29.25
CA LYS A 532 -22.21 -11.32 27.79
C LYS A 532 -23.25 -12.14 26.99
N GLN A 533 -23.74 -13.23 27.56
CA GLN A 533 -24.74 -14.12 26.96
C GLN A 533 -26.19 -13.60 27.08
N ARG A 534 -26.42 -12.48 27.77
CA ARG A 534 -27.75 -11.85 27.89
C ARG A 534 -28.09 -11.05 26.64
N GLU A 535 -29.37 -10.71 26.49
CA GLU A 535 -29.81 -9.74 25.49
C GLU A 535 -29.25 -8.35 25.85
N ILE A 536 -28.33 -7.81 25.03
CA ILE A 536 -27.69 -6.52 25.27
C ILE A 536 -28.23 -5.49 24.28
N ILE A 537 -28.86 -4.44 24.79
CA ILE A 537 -29.40 -3.34 23.99
C ILE A 537 -28.49 -2.13 24.20
N TRP A 538 -27.91 -1.65 23.10
CA TRP A 538 -26.98 -0.54 23.15
C TRP A 538 -27.68 0.79 22.85
N ALA A 539 -27.48 1.77 23.72
CA ALA A 539 -27.92 3.16 23.55
C ALA A 539 -26.69 4.09 23.65
N PRO A 540 -25.84 4.11 22.61
CA PRO A 540 -24.56 4.82 22.65
C PRO A 540 -24.72 6.33 22.47
N LEU A 541 -23.89 7.12 23.14
CA LEU A 541 -23.69 8.55 22.85
C LEU A 541 -22.38 8.71 22.06
N GLU A 542 -22.39 9.48 20.97
CA GLU A 542 -21.22 9.72 20.12
C GLU A 542 -20.19 10.68 20.76
N ALA A 543 -20.64 11.61 21.61
CA ALA A 543 -19.82 12.65 22.24
C ALA A 543 -18.85 12.17 23.34
#